data_AF-A0A962APR6-F1
#
_entry.id   AF-A0A962APR6-F1
#
_cell.length_a   1.000
_cell.length_b   1.000
_cell.length_c   1.000
_cell.angle_alpha   90.00
_cell.angle_beta   90.00
_cell.angle_gamma   90.00
#
_symmetry.space_group_name_H-M   'P 1'
#
loop_
_entity.id
_entity.type
_entity.pdbx_description
1 polymer ?
#
loop_
_entity_poly.entity_id
_entity_poly.type
_entity_poly.pdbx_seq_one_letter_code
_entity_poly.pdbx_strand_id
1 'polypeptide(L)'
;LIRKGAYKSGRLALFGMSQKLHKSERGDIVILTMIEELRLRSRKIALDHVEFGWVLEDNAGMRKPIEMSGAKIDKIHRIYERRLDGAAQSAEAAQAR
;
A
#
# COMPACT_ATOMS: atom_id res chain seq x y z
N LEU A 1 4.25 14.77 -18.23
CA LEU A 1 4.27 14.11 -19.55
C LEU A 1 4.87 12.72 -19.37
N ILE A 2 4.03 11.70 -19.16
CA ILE A 2 4.47 10.30 -19.01
C ILE A 2 4.80 9.79 -20.42
N ARG A 3 6.04 9.34 -20.65
CA ARG A 3 6.46 8.74 -21.92
C ARG A 3 5.55 7.56 -22.23
N LYS A 4 5.00 7.52 -23.45
CA LYS A 4 4.25 6.40 -24.07
C LYS A 4 5.12 5.13 -24.25
N GLY A 5 5.92 4.76 -23.26
CA GLY A 5 6.45 3.41 -23.13
C GLY A 5 5.31 2.53 -22.63
N ALA A 6 5.13 1.37 -23.23
CA ALA A 6 4.09 0.41 -22.87
C ALA A 6 4.32 -0.17 -21.47
N TYR A 7 4.02 0.60 -20.43
CA TYR A 7 4.02 0.14 -19.05
C TYR A 7 2.80 -0.77 -18.88
N LYS A 8 3.05 -2.08 -18.85
CA LYS A 8 2.00 -3.09 -18.65
C LYS A 8 1.55 -3.19 -17.20
N SER A 9 2.40 -2.76 -16.26
CA SER A 9 2.08 -2.78 -14.84
C SER A 9 2.44 -1.47 -14.13
N GLY A 10 1.63 -1.13 -13.14
CA GLY A 10 1.86 -0.01 -12.23
C GLY A 10 1.75 -0.48 -10.79
N ARG A 11 2.61 0.04 -9.90
CA ARG A 11 2.54 -0.25 -8.46
C ARG A 11 2.11 0.99 -7.69
N LEU A 12 1.13 0.85 -6.80
CA LEU A 12 0.79 1.86 -5.82
C LEU A 12 1.80 1.75 -4.66
N ALA A 13 2.89 2.52 -4.77
CA ALA A 13 4.00 2.44 -3.83
C ALA A 13 3.65 2.95 -2.42
N LEU A 14 2.84 4.01 -2.35
CA LEU A 14 2.39 4.58 -1.10
C LEU A 14 0.97 5.09 -1.27
N PHE A 15 0.10 4.70 -0.34
CA PHE A 15 -1.22 5.24 -0.21
C PHE A 15 -1.45 5.54 1.26
N GLY A 16 -1.66 6.82 1.57
CA GLY A 16 -1.83 7.29 2.93
C GLY A 16 -2.87 8.39 2.95
N MET A 17 -3.68 8.39 3.99
CA MET A 17 -4.64 9.45 4.27
C MET A 17 -4.20 10.17 5.55
N SER A 18 -4.62 11.42 5.70
CA SER A 18 -4.39 12.16 6.94
C SER A 18 -5.06 11.46 8.11
N GLN A 19 -4.34 11.30 9.22
CA GLN A 19 -4.84 10.69 10.47
C GLN A 19 -6.12 11.38 10.99
N LYS A 20 -6.35 12.66 10.64
CA LYS A 20 -7.58 13.39 10.99
C LYS A 20 -8.83 12.80 10.34
N LEU A 21 -8.67 12.09 9.22
CA LEU A 21 -9.75 11.38 8.53
C LEU A 21 -9.77 9.88 8.87
N HIS A 22 -8.75 9.37 9.56
CA HIS A 22 -8.79 8.00 10.08
C HIS A 22 -9.88 7.93 11.16
N LYS A 23 -10.83 6.97 11.01
CA LYS A 23 -12.04 6.76 11.85
C LYS A 23 -13.28 7.59 11.50
N SER A 24 -13.30 8.33 10.39
CA SER A 24 -14.55 8.91 9.89
C SER A 24 -15.09 8.06 8.74
N GLU A 25 -16.39 7.79 8.69
CA GLU A 25 -17.06 7.15 7.53
C GLU A 25 -16.76 7.90 6.22
N ARG A 26 -16.55 9.22 6.32
CA ARG A 26 -16.10 10.05 5.19
C ARG A 26 -14.71 9.68 4.70
N GLY A 27 -13.81 9.27 5.58
CA GLY A 27 -12.46 8.82 5.24
C GLY A 27 -12.49 7.55 4.39
N ASP A 28 -13.32 6.58 4.76
CA ASP A 28 -13.47 5.32 4.01
C ASP A 28 -14.05 5.57 2.60
N ILE A 29 -15.05 6.45 2.48
CA ILE A 29 -15.62 6.84 1.18
C ILE A 29 -14.58 7.54 0.31
N VAL A 30 -13.74 8.42 0.89
CA VAL A 30 -12.68 9.10 0.16
C VAL A 30 -11.64 8.10 -0.36
N ILE A 31 -11.25 7.12 0.46
CA ILE A 31 -10.31 6.07 0.07
C ILE A 31 -10.90 5.26 -1.10
N LEU A 32 -12.14 4.79 -0.97
CA LEU A 32 -12.81 4.02 -2.00
C LEU A 32 -12.91 4.81 -3.32
N THR A 33 -13.33 6.07 -3.25
CA THR A 33 -13.44 6.96 -4.41
C THR A 33 -12.08 7.15 -5.08
N MET A 34 -11.01 7.30 -4.29
CA MET A 34 -9.67 7.49 -4.83
C MET A 34 -9.13 6.22 -5.49
N ILE A 35 -9.41 5.05 -4.92
CA ILE A 35 -9.08 3.75 -5.54
C ILE A 35 -9.85 3.56 -6.85
N GLU A 36 -11.15 3.86 -6.87
CA GLU A 36 -11.95 3.75 -8.10
C GLU A 36 -11.51 4.75 -9.18
N GLU A 37 -11.17 5.98 -8.82
CA GLU A 37 -10.61 6.96 -9.76
C GLU A 37 -9.27 6.50 -10.33
N LEU A 38 -8.39 5.94 -9.48
CA LEU A 38 -7.13 5.35 -9.95
C LEU A 38 -7.38 4.20 -10.93
N ARG A 39 -8.36 3.34 -10.63
CA ARG A 39 -8.78 2.22 -11.49
C ARG A 39 -9.42 2.68 -12.81
N LEU A 40 -10.22 3.74 -12.79
CA LEU A 40 -10.81 4.36 -13.99
C LEU A 40 -9.75 5.00 -14.88
N ARG A 41 -8.76 5.66 -14.27
CA ARG A 41 -7.65 6.30 -15.00
C ARG A 41 -6.64 5.28 -15.51
N SER A 42 -6.39 4.19 -14.78
CA SER A 42 -5.55 3.10 -15.27
C SER A 42 -6.17 2.41 -16.49
N ARG A 43 -7.51 2.30 -16.60
CA ARG A 43 -8.16 1.84 -17.84
C ARG A 43 -7.88 2.74 -19.05
N LYS A 44 -7.67 4.05 -18.84
CA LYS A 44 -7.35 5.01 -19.92
C LYS A 44 -5.87 4.96 -20.34
N ILE A 45 -5.01 4.46 -19.47
CA ILE A 45 -3.57 4.35 -19.67
C ILE A 45 -3.28 2.86 -19.71
N ALA A 46 -3.33 2.21 -20.88
CA ALA A 46 -3.21 0.76 -21.12
C ALA A 46 -2.29 -0.03 -20.16
N LEU A 47 -2.74 -0.20 -18.92
CA LEU A 47 -2.07 -0.83 -17.79
C LEU A 47 -2.86 -2.10 -17.55
N ASP A 48 -2.25 -3.23 -17.87
CA ASP A 48 -2.86 -4.55 -17.71
C ASP A 48 -3.03 -4.89 -16.22
N HIS A 49 -2.09 -4.46 -15.37
CA HIS A 49 -2.06 -4.80 -13.95
C HIS A 49 -1.71 -3.61 -13.06
N VAL A 50 -2.48 -3.40 -12.00
CA VAL A 50 -2.16 -2.46 -10.92
C VAL A 50 -1.99 -3.24 -9.64
N GLU A 51 -0.77 -3.20 -9.09
CA GLU A 51 -0.43 -3.85 -7.84
C GLU A 51 -0.55 -2.83 -6.70
N PHE A 52 -1.30 -3.19 -5.67
CA PHE A 52 -1.23 -2.49 -4.40
C PHE A 52 0.06 -2.92 -3.70
N GLY A 53 0.73 -1.99 -3.02
CA GLY A 53 1.86 -2.32 -2.16
C GLY A 53 1.48 -3.26 -1.01
N TRP A 54 2.38 -3.44 -0.06
CA TRP A 54 2.11 -4.31 1.08
C TRP A 54 1.04 -3.71 1.99
N VAL A 55 -0.08 -4.40 2.11
CA VAL A 55 -1.16 -4.06 3.03
C VAL A 55 -1.12 -5.07 4.18
N LEU A 56 -1.02 -4.57 5.41
CA LEU A 56 -1.13 -5.40 6.60
C LEU A 56 -2.55 -5.93 6.76
N GLU A 57 -2.68 -7.17 7.22
CA GLU A 57 -3.99 -7.82 7.45
C GLU A 57 -4.86 -7.06 8.46
N ASP A 58 -4.22 -6.43 9.46
CA ASP A 58 -4.88 -5.63 10.49
C ASP A 58 -5.41 -4.28 9.96
N ASN A 59 -4.95 -3.82 8.79
CA ASN A 59 -5.40 -2.56 8.19
C ASN A 59 -6.74 -2.73 7.45
N ALA A 60 -7.80 -2.98 8.21
CA ALA A 60 -9.15 -3.18 7.69
C ALA A 60 -9.69 -1.96 6.92
N GLY A 61 -9.25 -0.75 7.27
CA GLY A 61 -9.63 0.50 6.59
C GLY A 61 -9.11 0.58 5.15
N MET A 62 -7.95 -0.01 4.88
CA MET A 62 -7.43 -0.14 3.52
C MET A 62 -7.89 -1.43 2.84
N ARG A 63 -8.02 -2.54 3.57
CA ARG A 63 -8.41 -3.83 3.01
C ARG A 63 -9.83 -3.82 2.43
N LYS A 64 -10.81 -3.24 3.14
CA LYS A 64 -12.21 -3.25 2.69
C LYS A 64 -12.41 -2.51 1.36
N PRO A 65 -11.93 -1.27 1.16
CA PRO A 65 -12.08 -0.58 -0.13
C PRO A 65 -11.37 -1.30 -1.28
N ILE A 66 -10.20 -1.90 -1.03
CA ILE A 66 -9.44 -2.67 -2.02
C ILE A 66 -10.23 -3.93 -2.45
N GLU A 67 -10.77 -4.69 -1.49
CA GLU A 67 -11.61 -5.86 -1.77
C GLU A 67 -12.91 -5.47 -2.50
N MET A 68 -13.55 -4.38 -2.09
CA MET A 68 -14.76 -3.85 -2.75
C MET A 68 -14.49 -3.44 -4.20
N SER A 69 -13.30 -2.93 -4.52
CA SER A 69 -12.89 -2.60 -5.90
C SER A 69 -12.60 -3.82 -6.78
N GLY A 70 -12.63 -5.03 -6.21
CA GLY A 70 -12.41 -6.30 -6.92
C GLY A 70 -10.94 -6.70 -7.08
N ALA A 71 -10.04 -6.13 -6.26
CA ALA A 71 -8.64 -6.55 -6.24
C ALA A 71 -8.51 -7.99 -5.71
N LYS A 72 -7.54 -8.73 -6.25
CA LYS A 72 -7.20 -10.08 -5.81
C LYS A 72 -5.90 -10.05 -5.01
N ILE A 73 -5.80 -10.89 -3.99
CA ILE A 73 -4.57 -11.08 -3.22
C ILE A 73 -3.60 -11.88 -4.11
N ASP A 74 -2.46 -11.27 -4.45
CA ASP A 74 -1.40 -11.93 -5.22
C ASP A 74 -0.51 -12.80 -4.32
N LYS A 75 0.07 -12.19 -3.28
CA LYS A 75 1.00 -12.85 -2.35
C LYS A 75 0.72 -12.48 -0.90
N ILE A 76 0.83 -13.46 -0.02
CA ILE A 76 0.74 -13.28 1.44
C ILE A 76 2.16 -13.31 2.01
N HIS A 77 2.64 -12.16 2.47
CA HIS A 77 3.94 -12.02 3.12
C HIS A 77 3.75 -12.04 4.64
N ARG A 78 4.34 -13.02 5.33
CA ARG A 78 4.31 -13.08 6.80
C ARG A 78 5.55 -12.40 7.37
N ILE A 79 5.32 -11.40 8.22
CA ILE A 79 6.39 -10.68 8.90
C ILE A 79 6.71 -11.45 10.19
N TYR A 80 7.97 -11.81 10.38
CA TYR A 80 8.46 -12.41 11.61
C TYR A 80 9.31 -11.39 12.35
N GLU A 81 8.92 -11.08 13.59
CA GLU A 81 9.74 -10.29 14.49
C GLU A 81 10.53 -11.24 15.38
N ARG A 82 11.85 -11.05 15.45
CA ARG A 82 12.70 -11.66 16.46
C ARG A 82 13.30 -10.53 17.28
N ARG A 83 12.87 -10.42 18.54
CA ARG A 83 13.50 -9.50 19.49
C ARG A 83 14.93 -9.96 19.73
N LEU A 84 15.89 -9.18 19.26
CA LEU A 84 17.30 -9.45 19.50
C LEU A 84 17.67 -8.80 20.82
N ASP A 85 17.43 -9.49 21.93
CA ASP A 85 17.74 -8.98 23.28
C ASP A 85 19.24 -8.67 23.50
N GLY A 86 20.11 -9.05 22.55
CA GLY A 86 21.54 -8.73 22.52
C GLY A 86 22.02 -7.79 21.41
N ALA A 87 21.17 -7.33 20.48
CA ALA A 87 21.63 -6.50 19.35
C ALA A 87 21.69 -4.99 19.66
N ALA A 88 21.02 -4.55 20.73
CA ALA A 88 21.10 -3.16 21.20
C ALA A 88 22.54 -2.76 21.56
N GLN A 89 23.33 -3.70 22.13
CA GLN A 89 24.73 -3.45 22.48
C GLN A 89 25.67 -3.40 21.25
N SER A 90 25.33 -4.08 20.15
CA SER A 90 26.17 -4.08 18.94
C SER A 90 25.92 -2.89 18.01
N ALA A 91 24.72 -2.29 18.04
CA ALA A 91 24.41 -1.11 17.21
C ALA A 91 25.07 0.17 17.77
N GLU A 92 25.08 0.32 19.11
CA GLU A 92 25.73 1.44 19.80
C GLU A 92 27.27 1.38 19.65
N ALA A 93 27.85 0.18 19.71
CA ALA A 93 29.29 -0.03 19.50
C ALA A 93 29.76 0.21 18.04
N ALA A 94 28.86 0.12 17.06
CA ALA A 94 29.15 0.41 15.64
C ALA A 94 28.97 1.89 15.28
N GLN A 95 28.22 2.66 16.07
CA GLN A 95 28.06 4.11 15.91
C GLN A 95 29.20 4.91 16.57
N ALA A 96 30.03 4.27 17.39
CA ALA A 96 31.18 4.87 18.08
C ALA A 96 32.55 4.56 17.43
N ARG A 97 32.57 4.08 16.18
CA ARG A 97 33.78 3.87 15.35
C ARG A 97 33.65 4.58 14.02
#